data_AF-A0A6B3CA25-F1
#
_entry.id   AF-A0A6B3CA25-F1
#
_cell.length_a   1.000
_cell.length_b   1.000
_cell.length_c   1.000
_cell.angle_alpha   90.00
_cell.angle_beta   90.00
_cell.angle_gamma   90.00
#
_symmetry.space_group_name_H-M   'P 1'
#
loop_
_entity.id
_entity.type
_entity.pdbx_description
1 polymer ?
#
loop_
_entity_poly.entity_id
_entity_poly.type
_entity_poly.pdbx_seq_one_letter_code
_entity_poly.pdbx_strand_id
1 'polypeptide(L)'
;RGRPVSMRWALEPLVGERRAAGRLGDVVDVIAVVGTVFGLATSLGLGVLQIAGGLEHLGVVTASTGLGVVLVVAIMAVATVSVVSGLDKGLKWLSNVNVALAGLLMVCVLALGPTLFLLREFVQSIGVYLARVVPMSFKVSAFSGA
;
A
#
# COMPACT_ATOMS: atom_id res chain seq x y z
N ARG A 1 14.48 -7.74 -21.90
CA ARG A 1 14.51 -9.00 -22.69
C ARG A 1 13.29 -9.16 -23.62
N GLY A 2 12.52 -8.11 -23.96
CA GLY A 2 11.42 -8.21 -24.94
C GLY A 2 10.33 -9.26 -24.64
N ARG A 3 10.29 -9.80 -23.42
CA ARG A 3 9.36 -10.84 -23.00
C ARG A 3 8.04 -10.20 -22.52
N PRO A 4 6.91 -10.92 -22.62
CA PRO A 4 5.62 -10.45 -22.10
C PRO A 4 5.75 -10.05 -20.62
N VAL A 5 5.00 -9.02 -20.21
CA VAL A 5 4.99 -8.54 -18.82
C VAL A 5 4.25 -9.57 -17.96
N SER A 6 4.99 -10.54 -17.40
CA SER A 6 4.49 -11.51 -16.43
C SER A 6 5.60 -11.91 -15.46
N MET A 7 5.22 -12.16 -14.21
CA MET A 7 6.16 -12.49 -13.13
C MET A 7 6.92 -13.80 -13.41
N ARG A 8 6.33 -14.69 -14.21
CA ARG A 8 6.96 -15.97 -14.60
C ARG A 8 8.31 -15.80 -15.31
N TRP A 9 8.48 -14.74 -16.10
CA TRP A 9 9.71 -14.50 -16.86
C TRP A 9 10.84 -13.90 -16.02
N ALA A 10 10.53 -13.33 -14.86
CA ALA A 10 11.55 -12.92 -13.88
C ALA A 10 12.31 -14.13 -13.31
N LEU A 11 11.69 -15.32 -13.31
CA LEU A 11 12.30 -16.58 -12.85
C LEU A 11 13.11 -17.30 -13.92
N GLU A 12 13.03 -16.88 -15.18
CA GLU A 12 13.77 -17.47 -16.30
C GLU A 12 15.28 -17.66 -16.03
N PRO A 13 16.06 -16.70 -15.47
CA PRO A 13 17.48 -16.89 -15.20
C PRO A 13 17.77 -17.94 -14.12
N LEU A 14 16.82 -18.24 -13.23
CA LEU A 14 17.01 -19.20 -12.13
C LEU A 14 16.53 -20.60 -12.51
N VAL A 15 15.39 -20.69 -13.19
CA VAL A 15 14.66 -21.95 -13.38
C VAL A 15 14.76 -22.46 -14.83
N GLY A 16 15.26 -21.63 -15.73
CA GLY A 16 15.40 -21.91 -17.16
C GLY A 16 14.10 -21.68 -17.94
N GLU A 17 14.25 -21.38 -19.23
CA GLU A 17 13.16 -20.99 -20.12
C GLU A 17 12.03 -22.03 -20.21
N ARG A 18 12.36 -23.32 -20.34
CA ARG A 18 11.34 -24.39 -20.43
C ARG A 18 10.44 -24.46 -19.20
N ARG A 19 10.99 -24.20 -18.00
CA ARG A 19 10.22 -24.28 -16.74
C ARG A 19 9.43 -23.01 -16.49
N ALA A 20 9.98 -21.85 -16.85
CA ALA A 20 9.27 -20.56 -16.81
C ALA A 20 8.09 -20.49 -17.79
N ALA A 21 8.20 -21.16 -18.94
CA ALA A 21 7.12 -21.26 -19.92
C ALA A 21 6.11 -22.40 -19.64
N GLY A 22 6.43 -23.30 -18.70
CA GLY A 22 5.59 -24.46 -18.36
C GLY A 22 4.75 -24.24 -17.09
N ARG A 23 4.26 -25.35 -16.52
CA ARG A 23 3.36 -25.35 -15.34
C ARG A 23 3.90 -24.60 -14.12
N LEU A 24 5.23 -24.57 -13.93
CA LEU A 24 5.86 -23.82 -12.84
C LEU A 24 5.70 -22.30 -13.02
N GLY A 25 5.78 -21.81 -14.25
CA GLY A 25 5.51 -20.42 -14.56
C GLY A 25 4.06 -20.03 -14.29
N ASP A 26 3.10 -20.89 -14.63
CA ASP A 26 1.68 -20.65 -14.37
C ASP A 26 1.37 -20.56 -12.86
N VAL A 27 1.93 -21.47 -12.06
CA VAL A 27 1.76 -21.44 -10.60
C VAL A 27 2.29 -20.13 -10.01
N VAL A 28 3.46 -19.67 -10.45
CA VAL A 28 4.05 -18.41 -9.99
C VAL A 28 3.19 -17.23 -10.37
N ASP A 29 2.67 -17.20 -11.60
CA ASP A 29 1.82 -16.11 -12.07
C ASP A 29 0.51 -16.04 -11.28
N VAL A 30 -0.10 -17.19 -10.98
CA VAL A 30 -1.29 -17.27 -10.11
C VAL A 30 -0.97 -16.74 -8.71
N ILE A 31 0.13 -17.18 -8.10
CA ILE A 31 0.54 -16.69 -6.78
C ILE A 31 0.79 -15.17 -6.81
N ALA A 32 1.41 -14.66 -7.87
CA ALA A 32 1.70 -13.24 -8.02
C ALA A 32 0.41 -12.40 -8.17
N VAL A 33 -0.54 -12.86 -8.98
CA VAL A 33 -1.84 -12.19 -9.15
C VAL A 33 -2.61 -12.20 -7.83
N VAL A 34 -2.70 -13.36 -7.17
CA VAL A 34 -3.39 -13.50 -5.88
C VAL A 34 -2.75 -12.59 -4.83
N GLY A 35 -1.42 -12.61 -4.71
CA GLY A 35 -0.69 -11.75 -3.77
C GLY A 35 -0.92 -10.26 -4.04
N THR A 36 -0.97 -9.85 -5.31
CA THR A 36 -1.25 -8.46 -5.69
C THR A 36 -2.67 -8.06 -5.30
N VAL A 37 -3.66 -8.91 -5.57
CA VAL A 37 -5.07 -8.64 -5.22
C VAL A 37 -5.24 -8.51 -3.70
N PHE A 38 -4.65 -9.41 -2.91
CA PHE A 38 -4.70 -9.30 -1.45
C PHE A 38 -4.04 -8.02 -0.94
N GLY A 39 -2.85 -7.66 -1.46
CA GLY A 39 -2.16 -6.43 -1.07
C GLY A 39 -2.97 -5.17 -1.38
N LEU A 40 -3.56 -5.10 -2.57
CA LEU A 40 -4.44 -4.00 -2.97
C LEU A 40 -5.72 -3.94 -2.14
N ALA A 41 -6.34 -5.09 -1.84
CA ALA A 41 -7.56 -5.16 -1.04
C ALA A 41 -7.34 -4.65 0.40
N THR A 42 -6.22 -5.04 1.03
CA THR A 42 -5.88 -4.56 2.38
C THR A 42 -5.62 -3.05 2.39
N SER A 43 -4.84 -2.54 1.44
CA SER A 43 -4.56 -1.10 1.34
C SER A 43 -5.84 -0.28 1.12
N LEU A 44 -6.73 -0.74 0.22
CA LEU A 44 -8.01 -0.09 -0.03
C LEU A 44 -8.92 -0.12 1.21
N GLY A 45 -8.98 -1.26 1.91
CA GLY A 45 -9.77 -1.40 3.13
C GLY A 45 -9.32 -0.45 4.24
N LEU A 46 -8.01 -0.36 4.49
CA LEU A 46 -7.46 0.61 5.46
C LEU A 46 -7.76 2.05 5.04
N GLY A 47 -7.65 2.37 3.74
CA GLY A 47 -7.99 3.70 3.22
C GLY A 47 -9.45 4.07 3.44
N VAL A 48 -10.38 3.13 3.21
CA VAL A 48 -11.81 3.35 3.47
C VAL A 48 -12.10 3.58 4.95
N LEU A 49 -11.47 2.82 5.85
CA LEU A 49 -11.59 3.05 7.29
C LEU A 49 -11.09 4.45 7.68
N GLN A 50 -10.02 4.91 7.05
CA GLN A 50 -9.46 6.24 7.29
C GLN A 50 -10.40 7.36 6.79
N ILE A 51 -11.02 7.19 5.63
CA ILE A 51 -12.03 8.12 5.09
C ILE A 51 -13.27 8.14 5.98
N ALA A 52 -13.79 6.96 6.35
CA ALA A 52 -14.96 6.83 7.21
C ALA A 52 -14.74 7.50 8.57
N GLY A 53 -13.59 7.24 9.21
CA GLY A 53 -13.23 7.90 10.48
C GLY A 53 -13.05 9.41 10.33
N GLY A 54 -12.54 9.87 9.19
CA GLY A 54 -12.47 11.31 8.88
C GLY A 54 -13.85 11.96 8.76
N LEU A 55 -14.79 11.33 8.05
CA LEU A 55 -16.17 11.81 7.91
C LEU A 55 -16.92 11.83 9.24
N GLU A 56 -16.68 10.83 10.09
CA GLU A 56 -17.23 10.77 11.44
C GLU A 56 -16.65 11.86 12.33
N HIS A 57 -15.33 12.10 12.26
CA HIS A 57 -14.69 13.17 13.00
C HIS A 57 -15.20 14.57 12.63
N LEU A 58 -15.56 14.76 11.35
CA LEU A 58 -16.21 15.99 10.86
C LEU A 58 -17.70 16.09 11.21
N GLY A 59 -18.29 15.04 11.80
CA GLY A 59 -19.71 14.99 12.17
C GLY A 59 -20.67 14.85 11.00
N VAL A 60 -20.19 14.43 9.82
CA VAL A 60 -21.01 14.34 8.60
C VAL A 60 -21.84 13.06 8.59
N VAL A 61 -21.22 11.91 8.86
CA VAL A 61 -21.87 10.59 8.93
C VAL A 61 -21.17 9.73 9.97
N THR A 62 -21.92 8.88 10.69
CA THR A 62 -21.36 7.91 11.62
C THR A 62 -20.63 6.79 10.89
N ALA A 63 -19.46 6.38 11.39
CA ALA A 63 -18.73 5.29 10.76
C ALA A 63 -19.48 3.98 11.03
N SER A 64 -19.84 3.28 9.95
CA SER A 64 -20.50 1.99 10.03
C SER A 64 -19.98 1.07 8.93
N THR A 65 -20.10 -0.24 9.14
CA THR A 65 -19.74 -1.23 8.12
C THR A 65 -20.48 -0.98 6.80
N GLY A 66 -21.74 -0.52 6.87
CA GLY A 66 -22.53 -0.13 5.70
C GLY A 66 -21.89 1.03 4.92
N LEU A 67 -21.47 2.10 5.60
CA LEU A 67 -20.73 3.21 4.97
C LEU A 67 -19.44 2.71 4.30
N GLY A 68 -18.70 1.84 4.98
CA GLY A 68 -17.47 1.25 4.44
C GLY A 68 -17.70 0.50 3.13
N VAL A 69 -18.73 -0.36 3.07
CA VAL A 69 -19.09 -1.09 1.84
C VAL A 69 -19.46 -0.14 0.71
N VAL A 70 -20.26 0.90 1.00
CA VAL A 70 -20.64 1.91 0.00
C VAL A 70 -19.42 2.64 -0.55
N LEU A 71 -18.49 3.06 0.34
CA LEU A 71 -17.25 3.72 -0.06
C LEU A 71 -16.36 2.82 -0.92
N VAL A 72 -16.21 1.54 -0.57
CA VAL A 72 -15.46 0.56 -1.39
C VAL A 72 -16.06 0.46 -2.78
N VAL A 73 -17.37 0.25 -2.90
CA VAL A 73 -18.06 0.12 -4.19
C VAL A 73 -17.89 1.39 -5.02
N ALA A 74 -18.04 2.57 -4.41
CA ALA A 74 -17.87 3.84 -5.11
C ALA A 74 -16.44 4.03 -5.63
N ILE A 75 -15.43 3.79 -4.79
CA ILE A 75 -14.02 3.93 -5.18
C ILE A 75 -13.66 2.91 -6.28
N MET A 76 -14.12 1.66 -6.16
CA MET A 76 -13.89 0.62 -7.17
C MET A 76 -14.57 0.95 -8.50
N ALA A 77 -15.78 1.54 -8.48
CA ALA A 77 -16.45 2.00 -9.69
C ALA A 77 -15.62 3.09 -10.39
N VAL A 78 -15.16 4.10 -9.65
CA VAL A 78 -14.28 5.16 -10.18
C VAL A 78 -12.97 4.59 -10.72
N ALA A 79 -12.34 3.66 -9.99
CA ALA A 79 -11.11 3.01 -10.43
C ALA A 79 -11.32 2.21 -11.72
N THR A 80 -12.43 1.49 -11.85
CA THR A 80 -12.77 0.73 -13.06
C THR A 80 -12.96 1.67 -14.26
N VAL A 81 -13.69 2.77 -14.08
CA VAL A 81 -13.85 3.80 -15.13
C VAL A 81 -12.50 4.41 -15.53
N SER A 82 -11.62 4.66 -14.56
CA SER A 82 -10.26 5.17 -14.81
C SER A 82 -9.42 4.20 -15.64
N VAL A 83 -9.52 2.90 -15.38
CA VAL A 83 -8.82 1.86 -16.17
C VAL A 83 -9.35 1.81 -17.60
N VAL A 84 -10.66 1.87 -17.80
CA VAL A 84 -11.30 1.78 -19.12
C VAL A 84 -11.06 3.03 -19.98
N SER A 85 -10.95 4.21 -19.36
CA SER A 85 -10.72 5.48 -20.06
C SER A 85 -9.26 5.77 -20.43
N GLY A 86 -8.32 4.94 -19.96
CA GLY A 86 -6.90 5.00 -20.33
C GLY A 86 -5.98 5.40 -19.17
N LEU A 87 -5.08 4.48 -18.81
CA LEU A 87 -4.25 4.57 -17.60
C LEU A 87 -3.16 5.67 -17.65
N ASP A 88 -2.59 5.94 -18.82
CA ASP A 88 -1.33 6.68 -18.92
C ASP A 88 -1.42 8.14 -18.45
N LYS A 89 -2.50 8.85 -18.78
CA LYS A 89 -2.70 10.25 -18.38
C LYS A 89 -3.39 10.38 -17.03
N GLY A 90 -4.41 9.55 -16.78
CA GLY A 90 -5.20 9.59 -15.54
C GLY A 90 -4.35 9.28 -14.32
N LEU A 91 -3.56 8.20 -14.37
CA LEU A 91 -2.76 7.77 -13.23
C LEU A 91 -1.63 8.76 -12.91
N LYS A 92 -1.02 9.36 -13.94
CA LYS A 92 0.04 10.37 -13.76
C LYS A 92 -0.51 11.63 -13.08
N TRP A 93 -1.69 12.10 -13.48
CA TRP A 93 -2.31 13.26 -12.86
C TRP A 93 -2.73 12.98 -11.41
N LEU A 94 -3.40 11.85 -11.15
CA LEU A 94 -3.76 11.42 -9.79
C LEU A 94 -2.53 11.30 -8.89
N SER A 95 -1.45 10.70 -9.38
CA SER A 95 -0.21 10.53 -8.62
C SER A 95 0.44 11.88 -8.28
N ASN A 96 0.52 12.81 -9.24
CA ASN A 96 1.07 14.15 -8.99
C ASN A 96 0.25 14.91 -7.95
N VAL A 97 -1.09 14.86 -8.03
CA VAL A 97 -1.98 15.48 -7.03
C VAL A 97 -1.80 14.84 -5.66
N ASN A 98 -1.73 13.50 -5.59
CA ASN A 98 -1.54 12.78 -4.33
C ASN A 98 -0.21 13.17 -3.65
N VAL A 99 0.90 13.18 -4.41
CA VAL A 99 2.22 13.55 -3.86
C VAL A 99 2.24 15.02 -3.42
N ALA A 100 1.62 15.92 -4.19
CA ALA A 100 1.50 17.32 -3.80
C ALA A 100 0.66 17.50 -2.53
N LEU A 101 -0.48 16.82 -2.42
CA LEU A 101 -1.35 16.87 -1.25
C LEU A 101 -0.66 16.28 -0.01
N ALA A 102 0.03 15.15 -0.16
CA ALA A 102 0.81 14.55 0.92
C ALA A 102 1.93 15.47 1.40
N GLY A 103 2.67 16.10 0.48
CA GLY A 103 3.69 17.09 0.81
C GLY A 103 3.12 18.32 1.53
N LEU A 104 1.97 18.82 1.07
CA LEU A 104 1.27 19.93 1.72
C LEU A 104 0.85 19.56 3.15
N LEU A 105 0.20 18.40 3.33
CA LEU A 105 -0.19 17.91 4.65
C LEU A 105 1.01 17.74 5.58
N MET A 106 2.14 17.20 5.07
CA MET A 106 3.38 17.07 5.84
C MET A 106 3.88 18.42 6.35
N VAL A 107 3.93 19.44 5.48
CA VAL A 107 4.36 20.80 5.87
C VAL A 107 3.37 21.42 6.86
N CYS A 108 2.07 21.26 6.63
CA CYS A 108 1.04 21.73 7.55
C CYS A 108 1.19 21.11 8.95
N VAL A 109 1.38 19.79 9.04
CA VAL A 109 1.60 19.11 10.33
C VAL A 109 2.90 19.57 10.99
N LEU A 110 3.98 19.77 10.23
CA LEU A 110 5.25 20.23 10.77
C LEU A 110 5.18 21.66 11.31
N ALA A 111 4.46 22.55 10.63
CA ALA A 111 4.34 23.97 10.98
C ALA A 111 3.28 24.25 12.05
N LEU A 112 2.12 23.57 12.00
CA LEU A 112 1.02 23.76 12.94
C LEU A 112 1.12 22.85 14.18
N GLY A 113 1.87 21.76 14.07
CA GLY A 113 2.18 20.87 15.19
C GLY A 113 3.37 21.35 16.02
N PRO A 114 3.72 20.62 17.10
CA PRO A 114 4.87 20.93 17.93
C PRO A 114 6.17 20.58 17.18
N THR A 115 6.67 21.49 16.34
CA THR A 115 7.79 21.28 15.40
C THR A 115 9.04 20.69 16.06
N LEU A 116 9.45 21.25 17.21
CA LEU A 116 10.61 20.76 17.97
C LEU A 116 10.43 19.32 18.45
N PHE A 117 9.21 18.94 18.86
CA PHE A 117 8.91 17.57 19.26
C PHE A 117 9.00 16.63 18.06
N LEU A 118 8.38 16.99 16.92
CA LEU A 118 8.42 16.17 15.71
C LEU A 118 9.84 15.94 15.19
N LEU A 119 10.69 16.98 15.19
CA LEU A 119 12.10 16.89 14.79
C LEU A 119 12.92 16.01 15.74
N ARG A 120 12.70 16.14 17.05
CA ARG A 120 13.36 15.29 18.06
C ARG A 120 12.93 13.84 17.92
N GLU A 121 11.63 13.60 17.77
CA GLU A 121 11.08 12.26 17.58
C GLU A 121 11.59 11.63 16.29
N PHE A 122 11.73 12.40 15.21
CA PHE A 122 12.31 11.92 13.95
C PHE A 122 13.75 11.40 14.15
N VAL A 123 14.62 12.19 14.79
CA VAL A 123 16.00 11.78 15.07
C VAL A 123 16.04 10.59 16.03
N GLN A 124 15.22 10.62 17.09
CA GLN A 124 15.11 9.55 18.06
C GLN A 124 14.64 8.23 17.42
N SER A 125 13.60 8.28 16.58
CA SER A 125 13.06 7.14 15.85
C SER A 125 14.10 6.48 14.94
N ILE A 126 14.96 7.28 14.28
CA ILE A 126 16.09 6.75 13.52
C ILE A 126 17.07 6.01 14.44
N GLY A 127 17.47 6.63 15.55
CA GLY A 127 18.38 5.99 16.52
C GLY A 127 17.81 4.69 17.11
N VAL A 128 16.52 4.69 17.47
CA VAL A 128 15.80 3.52 17.97
C VAL A 128 15.72 2.44 16.91
N TYR A 129 15.42 2.79 15.66
CA TYR A 129 15.37 1.84 14.55
C TYR A 129 16.73 1.17 14.35
N LEU A 130 17.82 1.95 14.29
CA LEU A 130 19.18 1.41 14.14
C LEU A 130 19.60 0.52 15.32
N ALA A 131 19.24 0.90 16.55
CA ALA A 131 19.53 0.09 17.73
C ALA A 131 18.71 -1.21 17.77
N ARG A 132 17.48 -1.20 17.24
CA ARG A 132 16.53 -2.31 17.38
C ARG A 132 16.35 -3.15 16.11
N VAL A 133 16.93 -2.77 14.98
CA VAL A 133 16.75 -3.53 13.72
C VAL A 133 17.20 -4.98 13.84
N VAL A 134 18.35 -5.23 14.47
CA VAL A 134 18.84 -6.60 14.69
C VAL A 134 17.88 -7.40 15.59
N PRO A 135 17.57 -7.00 16.83
CA PRO A 135 16.67 -7.78 17.68
C PRO A 135 15.24 -7.88 17.14
N MET A 136 14.74 -6.87 16.42
CA MET A 136 13.43 -6.96 15.75
C MET A 136 13.43 -7.98 14.60
N SER A 137 14.51 -8.07 13.83
CA SER A 137 14.63 -9.03 12.73
C SER A 137 14.65 -10.48 13.22
N PHE A 138 15.19 -10.72 14.41
CA PHE A 138 15.24 -12.05 15.05
C PHE A 138 14.14 -12.26 16.11
N LYS A 139 13.12 -11.39 16.15
CA LYS A 139 12.03 -11.52 17.12
C LYS A 139 11.07 -12.65 16.72
N VAL A 140 11.27 -13.82 17.32
CA VAL A 140 10.42 -15.01 17.13
C VAL A 140 9.48 -15.30 18.31
N SER A 141 9.46 -14.43 19.32
CA SER A 141 8.60 -14.54 20.52
C SER A 141 8.72 -15.88 21.27
N ALA A 142 9.90 -16.52 21.25
CA ALA A 142 10.13 -17.86 21.81
C ALA A 142 9.82 -18.01 23.31
N PHE A 143 9.91 -16.92 24.09
CA PHE A 143 9.64 -16.91 25.53
C PHE A 143 8.33 -16.20 25.90
N SER A 144 7.51 -15.80 24.94
CA SER A 144 6.29 -15.01 25.19
C SER A 144 5.08 -15.85 25.67
N GLY A 145 5.28 -17.15 25.90
CA GLY A 145 4.24 -18.09 26.32
C GLY A 145 4.72 -19.20 27.24
N ALA A 146 5.84 -18.99 27.94
CA ALA A 146 6.33 -19.85 29.03
C ALA A 146 6.08 -19.17 30.38
#